data_AF-A0A919LX43-F1
#
_entry.id   AF-A0A919LX43-F1
#
_cell.length_a   1.000
_cell.length_b   1.000
_cell.length_c   1.000
_cell.angle_alpha   90.00
_cell.angle_beta   90.00
_cell.angle_gamma   90.00
#
_symmetry.space_group_name_H-M   'P 1'
#
loop_
_entity.id
_entity.type
_entity.pdbx_description
1 polymer ?
#
loop_
_entity_poly.entity_id
_entity_poly.type
_entity_poly.pdbx_seq_one_letter_code
_entity_poly.pdbx_strand_id
1 'polypeptide(L)'
;MDTVAMFSPVTKYAVEVTAPDALAEVVSNAFRAAEQGRPGSAFVSLPQDVVDGPVSGKVLPASGAPQMGAAPDDAIDGGETYRRAKNPIFLLGLMASQPENSAALRRLLETSHIPVTSTYQAAGAVNQDNFSRFAGRVGLFNNQAGDRLLQLADTVICIGYSPVEYEPAMWNSGNATLVHIDVLL
;
A
#
# COMPACT_ATOMS: atom_id res chain seq x y z
N MET A 1 -26.55 20.90 -3.07
CA MET A 1 -25.16 20.69 -3.53
C MET A 1 -24.97 19.19 -3.56
N ASP A 2 -24.54 18.63 -4.68
CA ASP A 2 -24.25 17.20 -4.78
C ASP A 2 -22.87 16.94 -4.19
N THR A 3 -22.82 16.66 -2.89
CA THR A 3 -21.57 16.42 -2.17
C THR A 3 -20.92 15.11 -2.59
N VAL A 4 -21.71 14.08 -2.90
CA VAL A 4 -21.19 12.79 -3.38
C VAL A 4 -20.40 12.98 -4.67
N ALA A 5 -20.94 13.71 -5.66
CA ALA A 5 -20.22 13.99 -6.91
C ALA A 5 -18.92 14.78 -6.68
N MET A 6 -18.90 15.67 -5.68
CA MET A 6 -17.73 16.46 -5.34
C MET A 6 -16.63 15.65 -4.64
N PHE A 7 -16.99 14.68 -3.80
CA PHE A 7 -16.03 13.84 -3.07
C PHE A 7 -15.59 12.59 -3.85
N SER A 8 -16.40 12.13 -4.82
CA SER A 8 -16.09 10.98 -5.67
C SER A 8 -14.68 10.99 -6.30
N PRO A 9 -14.16 12.11 -6.88
CA PRO A 9 -12.83 12.11 -7.50
C PRO A 9 -11.66 12.07 -6.50
N VAL A 10 -11.90 12.27 -5.20
CA VAL A 10 -10.86 12.41 -4.16
C VAL A 10 -11.04 11.43 -2.99
N THR A 11 -11.91 10.43 -3.14
CA THR A 11 -12.15 9.40 -2.14
C THR A 11 -12.25 8.01 -2.77
N LYS A 12 -11.96 6.97 -2.00
CA LYS A 12 -12.20 5.57 -2.42
C LYS A 12 -13.68 5.21 -2.40
N TYR A 13 -14.46 5.89 -1.58
CA TYR A 13 -15.88 5.64 -1.34
C TYR A 13 -16.58 6.95 -1.05
N ALA A 14 -17.60 7.29 -1.85
CA ALA A 14 -18.47 8.44 -1.63
C ALA A 14 -19.92 8.00 -1.84
N VAL A 15 -20.77 8.19 -0.84
CA VAL A 15 -22.18 7.78 -0.91
C VAL A 15 -23.05 8.69 -0.05
N GLU A 16 -24.34 8.74 -0.36
CA GLU A 16 -25.37 9.32 0.51
C GLU A 16 -26.30 8.23 1.03
N VAL A 17 -26.64 8.29 2.32
CA VAL A 17 -27.60 7.36 2.92
C VAL A 17 -29.02 7.79 2.53
N THR A 18 -29.63 7.10 1.56
CA THR A 18 -31.00 7.39 1.11
C THR A 18 -32.08 6.56 1.82
N ALA A 19 -31.69 5.52 2.55
CA ALA A 19 -32.59 4.64 3.29
C ALA A 19 -32.13 4.55 4.76
N PRO A 20 -32.97 4.91 5.74
CA PRO A 20 -32.56 4.91 7.15
C PRO A 20 -32.08 3.55 7.68
N ASP A 21 -32.68 2.46 7.21
CA ASP A 21 -32.28 1.10 7.61
C ASP A 21 -30.90 0.68 7.05
N ALA A 22 -30.37 1.39 6.05
CA ALA A 22 -29.04 1.14 5.49
C ALA A 22 -27.91 1.86 6.23
N LEU A 23 -28.21 2.70 7.22
CA LEU A 23 -27.22 3.55 7.89
C LEU A 23 -26.03 2.75 8.47
N ALA A 24 -26.32 1.65 9.17
CA ALA A 24 -25.27 0.80 9.76
C ALA A 24 -24.40 0.11 8.69
N GLU A 25 -25.00 -0.31 7.58
CA GLU A 25 -24.29 -0.93 6.46
C GLU A 25 -23.38 0.06 5.74
N VAL A 26 -23.90 1.25 5.42
CA VAL A 26 -23.13 2.29 4.72
C VAL A 26 -21.92 2.72 5.54
N VAL A 27 -22.10 2.95 6.84
CA VAL A 27 -20.97 3.29 7.73
C VAL A 27 -19.97 2.14 7.80
N SER A 28 -20.44 0.89 7.95
CA SER A 28 -19.55 -0.29 7.95
C SER A 28 -18.74 -0.40 6.66
N ASN A 29 -19.37 -0.19 5.50
CA ASN A 29 -18.72 -0.22 4.19
C ASN A 29 -17.72 0.93 4.01
N ALA A 30 -18.00 2.13 4.55
CA ALA A 30 -17.08 3.26 4.50
C ALA A 30 -15.76 2.97 5.25
N PHE A 31 -15.84 2.38 6.45
CA PHE A 31 -14.65 1.93 7.19
C PHE A 31 -13.89 0.85 6.43
N ARG A 32 -14.59 -0.17 5.91
CA ARG A 32 -13.97 -1.23 5.10
C ARG A 32 -13.25 -0.65 3.88
N ALA A 33 -13.86 0.30 3.15
CA ALA A 33 -13.25 0.92 1.99
C ALA A 33 -12.03 1.79 2.35
N ALA A 34 -12.06 2.47 3.49
CA ALA A 34 -10.96 3.30 3.97
C ALA A 34 -9.76 2.48 4.45
N GLU A 35 -10.00 1.34 5.11
CA GLU A 35 -8.96 0.54 5.78
C GLU A 35 -8.44 -0.63 4.95
N GLN A 36 -9.27 -1.26 4.11
CA GLN A 36 -8.90 -2.47 3.36
C GLN A 36 -8.21 -2.16 2.02
N GLY A 37 -7.46 -3.15 1.53
CA GLY A 37 -6.62 -2.99 0.34
C GLY A 37 -5.54 -1.95 0.59
N ARG A 38 -5.39 -0.98 -0.31
CA ARG A 38 -4.57 0.21 -0.07
C ARG A 38 -5.39 1.28 0.65
N PRO A 39 -5.01 1.74 1.86
CA PRO A 39 -5.82 2.67 2.65
C PRO A 39 -6.07 4.01 1.95
N GLY A 40 -7.21 4.63 2.25
CA GLY A 40 -7.61 5.93 1.67
C GLY A 40 -8.81 6.55 2.37
N SER A 41 -9.32 7.65 1.80
CA SER A 41 -10.45 8.40 2.35
C SER A 41 -11.80 7.80 1.94
N ALA A 42 -12.79 7.92 2.83
CA ALA A 42 -14.20 7.61 2.57
C ALA A 42 -15.09 8.80 3.02
N PHE A 43 -16.17 9.04 2.27
CA PHE A 43 -17.14 10.10 2.50
C PHE A 43 -18.55 9.51 2.56
N VAL A 44 -19.32 9.90 3.58
CA VAL A 44 -20.73 9.52 3.74
C VAL A 44 -21.55 10.79 3.97
N SER A 45 -22.46 11.09 3.05
CA SER A 45 -23.47 12.13 3.21
C SER A 45 -24.65 11.57 4.02
N LEU A 46 -25.07 12.34 5.03
CA LEU A 46 -26.13 11.97 5.96
C LEU A 46 -27.24 13.02 5.89
N PRO A 47 -28.35 12.74 5.19
CA PRO A 47 -29.51 13.62 5.20
C PRO A 47 -30.05 13.81 6.63
N GLN A 48 -30.46 15.03 6.96
CA GLN A 48 -30.88 15.37 8.32
C GLN A 48 -32.09 14.53 8.78
N ASP A 49 -33.06 14.32 7.89
CA ASP A 49 -34.25 13.51 8.15
C ASP A 49 -33.92 12.04 8.40
N VAL A 50 -32.85 11.51 7.81
CA VAL A 50 -32.38 10.14 8.01
C VAL A 50 -31.76 9.97 9.40
N VAL A 51 -30.99 10.95 9.88
CA VAL A 51 -30.32 10.86 11.20
C VAL A 51 -31.24 11.25 12.37
N ASP A 52 -32.21 12.13 12.14
CA ASP A 52 -33.21 12.54 13.14
C ASP A 52 -34.38 11.54 13.24
N GLY A 53 -34.63 10.78 12.16
CA GLY A 53 -35.72 9.82 12.05
C GLY A 53 -35.49 8.50 12.80
N PRO A 54 -36.57 7.77 13.15
CA PRO A 54 -36.44 6.46 13.76
C PRO A 54 -35.93 5.44 12.73
N VAL A 55 -35.04 4.54 13.17
CA VAL A 55 -34.48 3.46 12.35
C VAL A 55 -34.64 2.11 13.05
N SER A 56 -34.76 1.04 12.26
CA SER A 56 -34.68 -0.33 12.78
C SER A 56 -33.42 -0.99 12.25
N GLY A 57 -32.52 -1.39 13.15
CA GLY A 57 -31.26 -1.98 12.73
C GLY A 57 -30.40 -2.42 13.90
N LYS A 58 -29.30 -3.07 13.56
CA LYS A 58 -28.28 -3.53 14.52
C LYS A 58 -26.95 -2.94 14.09
N VAL A 59 -26.10 -2.64 15.06
CA VAL A 59 -24.71 -2.32 14.76
C VAL A 59 -24.07 -3.55 14.12
N LEU A 60 -23.44 -3.36 12.96
CA LEU A 60 -22.66 -4.40 12.32
C LEU A 60 -21.31 -4.49 13.04
N PRO A 61 -20.89 -5.69 13.51
CA PRO A 61 -19.59 -5.84 14.12
C PRO A 61 -18.50 -5.51 13.09
N ALA A 62 -17.50 -4.74 13.50
CA ALA A 62 -16.36 -4.45 12.65
C ALA A 62 -15.66 -5.76 12.25
N SER A 63 -15.64 -6.03 10.95
CA SER A 63 -14.81 -7.10 10.39
C SER A 63 -13.40 -6.55 10.19
N GLY A 64 -12.39 -7.21 10.78
CA GLY A 64 -11.00 -6.90 10.51
C GLY A 64 -10.60 -7.15 9.05
N ALA A 65 -9.31 -6.98 8.75
CA ALA A 65 -8.76 -7.31 7.44
C ALA A 65 -9.10 -8.77 7.05
N PRO A 66 -9.49 -9.03 5.79
CA PRO A 66 -9.71 -10.39 5.33
C PRO A 66 -8.42 -11.20 5.45
N GLN A 67 -8.54 -12.48 5.83
CA GLN A 67 -7.40 -13.40 5.76
C GLN A 67 -7.12 -13.73 4.29
N MET A 68 -6.21 -12.97 3.69
CA MET A 68 -5.72 -13.27 2.35
C MET A 68 -4.69 -14.41 2.41
N GLY A 69 -4.78 -15.33 1.45
CA GLY A 69 -3.78 -16.38 1.26
C GLY A 69 -2.49 -15.85 0.67
N ALA A 70 -1.47 -16.71 0.66
CA ALA A 70 -0.26 -16.45 -0.13
C ALA A 70 -0.61 -16.35 -1.63
N ALA A 71 0.26 -15.68 -2.39
CA ALA A 71 0.16 -15.71 -3.84
C ALA A 71 0.26 -17.16 -4.34
N PRO A 72 -0.44 -17.51 -5.44
CA PRO A 72 -0.30 -18.82 -6.09
C PRO A 72 1.16 -19.16 -6.42
N ASP A 73 1.56 -20.42 -6.28
CA ASP A 73 2.96 -20.86 -6.50
C ASP A 73 3.45 -20.56 -7.93
N ASP A 74 2.56 -20.50 -8.92
CA ASP A 74 2.87 -20.12 -10.31
C ASP A 74 3.03 -18.61 -10.51
N ALA A 75 2.46 -17.80 -9.62
CA ALA A 75 2.67 -16.35 -9.54
C ALA A 75 3.91 -15.98 -8.73
N ILE A 76 4.40 -16.89 -7.88
CA ILE A 76 5.64 -16.75 -7.14
C ILE A 76 6.75 -17.39 -7.96
N ASP A 77 7.55 -16.58 -8.65
CA ASP A 77 8.87 -17.03 -9.08
C ASP A 77 9.66 -17.35 -7.80
N GLY A 78 9.79 -18.64 -7.48
CA GLY A 78 10.09 -19.25 -6.16
C GLY A 78 11.40 -18.83 -5.48
N GLY A 79 11.65 -17.53 -5.39
CA GLY A 79 12.88 -16.89 -4.98
C GLY A 79 14.08 -17.12 -5.89
N GLU A 80 13.92 -17.77 -7.06
CA GLU A 80 15.07 -18.05 -7.95
C GLU A 80 15.59 -16.78 -8.61
N THR A 81 14.70 -15.88 -9.05
CA THR A 81 15.08 -14.63 -9.71
C THR A 81 15.98 -13.76 -8.85
N TYR A 82 15.65 -13.52 -7.58
CA TYR A 82 16.52 -12.71 -6.72
C TYR A 82 17.76 -13.47 -6.23
N ARG A 83 17.71 -14.81 -6.13
CA ARG A 83 18.88 -15.63 -5.75
C ARG A 83 19.97 -15.63 -6.83
N ARG A 84 19.62 -15.39 -8.09
CA ARG A 84 20.56 -15.29 -9.23
C ARG A 84 20.97 -13.85 -9.56
N ALA A 85 20.25 -12.86 -9.01
CA ALA A 85 20.54 -11.45 -9.21
C ALA A 85 21.91 -11.08 -8.62
N LYS A 86 22.70 -10.31 -9.37
CA LYS A 86 24.00 -9.80 -8.92
C LYS A 86 23.87 -8.52 -8.14
N ASN A 87 22.92 -7.65 -8.52
CA ASN A 87 22.64 -6.37 -7.88
C ASN A 87 21.13 -6.24 -7.58
N PRO A 88 20.55 -7.12 -6.73
CA PRO A 88 19.16 -6.97 -6.32
C PRO A 88 18.98 -5.75 -5.41
N ILE A 89 17.81 -5.12 -5.46
CA ILE A 89 17.41 -4.05 -4.53
C ILE A 89 15.91 -4.13 -4.21
N PHE A 90 15.55 -3.87 -2.95
CA PHE A 90 14.17 -3.64 -2.54
C PHE A 90 13.78 -2.16 -2.68
N LEU A 91 12.61 -1.90 -3.29
CA LEU A 91 11.93 -0.61 -3.29
C LEU A 91 10.66 -0.70 -2.45
N LEU A 92 10.67 -0.08 -1.28
CA LEU A 92 9.53 -0.08 -0.36
C LEU A 92 8.58 1.08 -0.63
N GLY A 93 7.29 0.79 -0.77
CA GLY A 93 6.23 1.79 -0.77
C GLY A 93 5.29 1.69 0.42
N LEU A 94 4.19 2.43 0.39
CA LEU A 94 3.24 2.60 1.50
C LEU A 94 2.91 1.29 2.23
N MET A 95 2.54 0.22 1.52
CA MET A 95 2.07 -1.01 2.17
C MET A 95 3.19 -1.75 2.92
N ALA A 96 4.45 -1.51 2.59
CA ALA A 96 5.59 -2.06 3.34
C ALA A 96 5.72 -1.44 4.75
N SER A 97 5.18 -0.24 4.98
CA SER A 97 5.19 0.42 6.30
C SER A 97 4.05 0.00 7.23
N GLN A 98 3.14 -0.85 6.77
CA GLN A 98 2.01 -1.27 7.61
C GLN A 98 2.49 -2.13 8.78
N PRO A 99 1.96 -1.94 10.00
CA PRO A 99 2.42 -2.65 11.20
C PRO A 99 2.40 -4.18 11.05
N GLU A 100 1.39 -4.73 10.38
CA GLU A 100 1.24 -6.16 10.11
C GLU A 100 2.38 -6.75 9.27
N ASN A 101 3.04 -5.92 8.44
CA ASN A 101 4.15 -6.34 7.58
C ASN A 101 5.52 -6.18 8.24
N SER A 102 5.61 -5.48 9.37
CA SER A 102 6.87 -5.11 10.03
C SER A 102 7.76 -6.33 10.34
N ALA A 103 7.19 -7.37 10.95
CA ALA A 103 7.96 -8.57 11.33
C ALA A 103 8.46 -9.35 10.10
N ALA A 104 7.61 -9.49 9.07
CA ALA A 104 7.96 -10.19 7.84
C ALA A 104 9.04 -9.44 7.04
N LEU A 105 8.89 -8.11 6.90
CA LEU A 105 9.85 -7.25 6.24
C LEU A 105 11.21 -7.30 6.95
N ARG A 106 11.21 -7.17 8.28
CA ARG A 106 12.44 -7.26 9.07
C ARG A 106 13.16 -8.59 8.85
N ARG A 107 12.43 -9.70 8.95
CA ARG A 107 12.99 -11.04 8.70
C ARG A 107 13.54 -11.20 7.29
N LEU A 108 12.85 -10.67 6.29
CA LEU A 108 13.30 -10.70 4.89
C LEU A 108 14.62 -9.94 4.71
N LEU A 109 14.74 -8.74 5.28
CA LEU A 109 15.95 -7.93 5.21
C LEU A 109 17.12 -8.58 5.97
N GLU A 110 16.87 -9.08 7.18
CA GLU A 110 17.88 -9.78 8.00
C GLU A 110 18.37 -11.08 7.36
N THR A 111 17.50 -11.79 6.62
CA THR A 111 17.89 -13.05 5.97
C THR A 111 18.63 -12.79 4.66
N SER A 112 18.10 -11.89 3.83
CA SER A 112 18.62 -11.66 2.46
C SER A 112 19.83 -10.73 2.40
N HIS A 113 19.96 -9.81 3.36
CA HIS A 113 20.95 -8.72 3.33
C HIS A 113 20.93 -7.91 2.01
N ILE A 114 19.83 -7.91 1.27
CA ILE A 114 19.69 -7.15 0.01
C ILE A 114 19.56 -5.65 0.34
N PRO A 115 20.23 -4.74 -0.40
CA PRO A 115 20.05 -3.30 -0.23
C PRO A 115 18.59 -2.86 -0.37
N VAL A 116 18.20 -1.82 0.37
CA VAL A 116 16.81 -1.35 0.40
C VAL A 116 16.74 0.17 0.31
N THR A 117 15.82 0.67 -0.50
CA THR A 117 15.41 2.07 -0.53
C THR A 117 13.90 2.18 -0.36
N SER A 118 13.40 3.37 -0.06
CA SER A 118 11.99 3.58 0.29
C SER A 118 11.46 4.86 -0.33
N THR A 119 10.19 4.86 -0.72
CA THR A 119 9.46 6.10 -1.00
C THR A 119 9.26 6.88 0.30
N TYR A 120 8.82 8.15 0.19
CA TYR A 120 8.48 8.93 1.37
C TYR A 120 7.25 8.39 2.13
N GLN A 121 6.31 7.74 1.44
CA GLN A 121 5.17 7.09 2.10
C GLN A 121 5.60 5.86 2.92
N ALA A 122 6.79 5.31 2.67
CA ALA A 122 7.38 4.21 3.42
C ALA A 122 8.45 4.66 4.45
N ALA A 123 8.53 5.95 4.80
CA ALA A 123 9.65 6.49 5.58
C ALA A 123 9.87 5.82 6.96
N GLY A 124 8.84 5.20 7.53
CA GLY A 124 8.89 4.46 8.80
C GLY A 124 9.16 2.95 8.68
N ALA A 125 9.20 2.39 7.47
CA ALA A 125 9.37 0.94 7.29
C ALA A 125 10.78 0.46 7.66
N VAL A 126 11.80 1.26 7.32
CA VAL A 126 13.22 0.98 7.59
C VAL A 126 13.94 2.30 7.93
N ASN A 127 14.93 2.22 8.82
CA ASN A 127 15.84 3.33 9.09
C ASN A 127 17.31 2.86 9.01
N GLN A 128 18.25 3.80 9.02
CA GLN A 128 19.68 3.52 8.88
C GLN A 128 20.27 2.75 10.08
N ASP A 129 19.79 3.04 11.29
CA ASP A 129 20.29 2.44 12.52
C ASP A 129 19.94 0.95 12.62
N ASN A 130 18.82 0.56 12.00
CA ASN A 130 18.26 -0.79 12.07
C ASN A 130 18.73 -1.67 10.91
N PHE A 131 19.24 -1.08 9.82
CA PHE A 131 19.68 -1.82 8.65
C PHE A 131 20.82 -1.12 7.90
N SER A 132 22.02 -1.72 7.94
CA SER A 132 23.25 -1.12 7.41
C SER A 132 23.23 -0.88 5.89
N ARG A 133 22.40 -1.62 5.15
CA ARG A 133 22.24 -1.50 3.68
C ARG A 133 21.00 -0.70 3.28
N PHE A 134 20.50 0.14 4.18
CA PHE A 134 19.51 1.14 3.84
C PHE A 134 20.15 2.25 3.00
N ALA A 135 19.56 2.54 1.84
CA ALA A 135 20.08 3.49 0.86
C ALA A 135 19.35 4.84 0.90
N GLY A 136 18.66 5.12 1.99
CA GLY A 136 17.85 6.32 2.16
C GLY A 136 16.53 6.26 1.37
N ARG A 137 15.91 7.42 1.21
CA ARG A 137 14.62 7.58 0.54
C ARG A 137 14.79 8.15 -0.87
N VAL A 138 13.91 7.75 -1.77
CA VAL A 138 13.80 8.23 -3.16
C VAL A 138 12.47 8.94 -3.37
N GLY A 139 12.41 9.86 -4.34
CA GLY A 139 11.18 10.57 -4.70
C GLY A 139 11.30 12.08 -4.93
N LEU A 140 12.45 12.68 -4.60
CA LEU A 140 12.65 14.14 -4.68
C LEU A 140 13.89 14.51 -5.49
N PHE A 141 15.04 13.96 -5.12
CA PHE A 141 16.30 14.17 -5.82
C PHE A 141 16.66 12.94 -6.65
N ASN A 142 17.52 13.12 -7.65
CA ASN A 142 18.03 12.06 -8.54
C ASN A 142 19.51 11.72 -8.28
N ASN A 143 19.99 12.00 -7.07
CA ASN A 143 21.39 11.87 -6.67
C ASN A 143 21.57 11.08 -5.36
N GLN A 144 20.51 10.41 -4.88
CA GLN A 144 20.56 9.62 -3.66
C GLN A 144 21.22 8.26 -3.93
N ALA A 145 21.68 7.60 -2.85
CA ALA A 145 22.21 6.24 -2.97
C ALA A 145 21.15 5.28 -3.53
N GLY A 146 19.88 5.44 -3.14
CA GLY A 146 18.74 4.69 -3.68
C GLY A 146 18.62 4.79 -5.21
N ASP A 147 18.69 6.00 -5.78
CA ASP A 147 18.59 6.20 -7.23
C ASP A 147 19.71 5.47 -7.99
N ARG A 148 20.94 5.57 -7.48
CA ARG A 148 22.11 4.92 -8.09
C ARG A 148 22.02 3.40 -8.01
N LEU A 149 21.50 2.86 -6.91
CA LEU A 149 21.31 1.42 -6.78
C LEU A 149 20.18 0.92 -7.68
N LEU A 150 19.08 1.68 -7.82
CA LEU A 150 17.99 1.36 -8.75
C LEU A 150 18.48 1.35 -10.22
N GLN A 151 19.36 2.29 -10.59
CA GLN A 151 19.97 2.32 -11.91
C GLN A 151 20.95 1.16 -12.18
N LEU A 152 21.67 0.71 -11.14
CA LEU A 152 22.63 -0.41 -11.23
C LEU A 152 21.95 -1.79 -11.17
N ALA A 153 20.73 -1.85 -10.65
CA ALA A 153 20.05 -3.10 -10.36
C ALA A 153 19.81 -3.93 -11.62
N ASP A 154 20.04 -5.24 -11.52
CA ASP A 154 19.57 -6.22 -12.48
C ASP A 154 18.23 -6.85 -12.04
N THR A 155 17.83 -6.64 -10.79
CA THR A 155 16.51 -7.02 -10.26
C THR A 155 16.02 -5.99 -9.25
N VAL A 156 14.83 -5.44 -9.46
CA VAL A 156 14.15 -4.55 -8.53
C VAL A 156 12.90 -5.24 -7.98
N ILE A 157 12.79 -5.31 -6.65
CA ILE A 157 11.66 -5.93 -5.97
C ILE A 157 10.87 -4.82 -5.26
N CYS A 158 9.75 -4.44 -5.85
CA CYS A 158 8.81 -3.48 -5.31
C CYS A 158 7.92 -4.16 -4.27
N ILE A 159 7.92 -3.67 -3.03
CA ILE A 159 7.06 -4.17 -1.94
C ILE A 159 6.11 -3.05 -1.52
N GLY A 160 4.81 -3.25 -1.72
CA GLY A 160 3.79 -2.30 -1.31
C GLY A 160 3.87 -0.95 -2.01
N TYR A 161 4.44 -0.91 -3.20
CA TYR A 161 4.74 0.31 -3.97
C TYR A 161 3.69 0.60 -5.03
N SER A 162 3.23 1.85 -5.08
CA SER A 162 2.42 2.37 -6.18
C SER A 162 3.19 3.46 -6.96
N PRO A 163 3.08 3.51 -8.30
CA PRO A 163 3.65 4.57 -9.13
C PRO A 163 3.31 6.01 -8.71
N VAL A 164 2.19 6.21 -7.99
CA VAL A 164 1.81 7.52 -7.44
C VAL A 164 2.81 8.05 -6.40
N GLU A 165 3.57 7.15 -5.76
CA GLU A 165 4.52 7.51 -4.70
C GLU A 165 5.85 8.04 -5.24
N TYR A 166 6.25 7.55 -6.42
CA TYR A 166 7.46 7.98 -7.13
C TYR A 166 7.37 7.48 -8.57
N GLU A 167 7.40 8.40 -9.54
CA GLU A 167 7.15 8.07 -10.94
C GLU A 167 8.17 7.05 -11.52
N PRO A 168 7.73 5.92 -12.09
CA PRO A 168 8.62 4.88 -12.62
C PRO A 168 9.65 5.37 -13.63
N ALA A 169 9.29 6.36 -14.46
CA ALA A 169 10.20 6.94 -15.46
C ALA A 169 11.45 7.58 -14.83
N MET A 170 11.40 7.95 -13.55
CA MET A 170 12.50 8.59 -12.84
C MET A 170 13.59 7.61 -12.38
N TRP A 171 13.26 6.32 -12.25
CA TRP A 171 14.17 5.33 -11.66
C TRP A 171 14.28 4.02 -12.43
N ASN A 172 13.25 3.62 -13.17
CA ASN A 172 13.24 2.38 -13.91
C ASN A 172 13.94 2.54 -15.25
N SER A 173 15.15 1.98 -15.38
CA SER A 173 15.95 2.02 -16.60
C SER A 173 15.46 1.07 -17.70
N GLY A 174 14.49 0.19 -17.40
CA GLY A 174 13.99 -0.83 -18.32
C GLY A 174 14.91 -2.05 -18.50
N ASN A 175 16.07 -2.08 -17.83
CA ASN A 175 17.06 -3.15 -17.96
C ASN A 175 16.98 -4.22 -16.86
N ALA A 176 16.33 -3.90 -15.74
CA ALA A 176 16.21 -4.78 -14.59
C ALA A 176 14.98 -5.68 -14.70
N THR A 177 15.06 -6.89 -14.17
CA THR A 177 13.87 -7.70 -13.89
C THR A 177 13.06 -7.02 -12.80
N LEU A 178 11.77 -6.82 -13.03
CA LEU A 178 10.89 -6.14 -12.08
C LEU A 178 9.95 -7.15 -11.42
N VAL A 179 10.02 -7.24 -10.09
CA VAL A 179 9.10 -8.05 -9.27
C VAL A 179 8.22 -7.09 -8.49
N HIS A 180 6.91 -7.30 -8.56
CA HIS A 180 5.93 -6.47 -7.86
C HIS A 180 5.14 -7.30 -6.84
N ILE A 181 5.26 -6.93 -5.57
CA ILE A 181 4.56 -7.55 -4.44
C ILE A 181 3.67 -6.47 -3.82
N ASP A 182 2.36 -6.63 -3.91
CA ASP A 182 1.39 -5.77 -3.23
C ASP A 182 0.13 -6.57 -2.87
N VAL A 183 -0.74 -5.97 -2.07
CA VAL A 183 -2.06 -6.54 -1.75
C VAL A 183 -2.94 -6.57 -3.01
N LEU A 184 -3.77 -7.61 -3.13
CA LEU A 184 -4.86 -7.62 -4.11
C LEU A 184 -5.96 -6.67 -3.60
N LEU A 185 -6.52 -5.88 -4.54
CA LEU A 185 -7.48 -4.79 -4.32
C LEU A 185 -8.53 -5.07 -3.23
#